data_AF-A0A2U1LEY4-F1
#
_entry.id   AF-A0A2U1LEY4-F1
#
_cell.length_a   1.000
_cell.length_b   1.000
_cell.length_c   1.000
_cell.angle_alpha   90.00
_cell.angle_beta   90.00
_cell.angle_gamma   90.00
#
_symmetry.space_group_name_H-M   'P 1'
#
loop_
_entity.id
_entity.type
_entity.pdbx_description
1 polymer ?
#
loop_
_entity_poly.entity_id
_entity_poly.type
_entity_poly.pdbx_seq_one_letter_code
_entity_poly.pdbx_strand_id
1 'polypeptide(L)' 'MATGDCRQWDEEAYKDTILENLESQSLTVFRTVFSPTNQNPEFIVTASSDGSVASYSLNDLISSLPLGFGNASAQK' A
#
# COMPACT_ATOMS: atom_id res chain seq x y z
N MET A 1 19.76 22.25 -25.58
CA MET A 1 19.99 21.57 -24.28
C MET A 1 19.72 20.10 -24.51
N ALA A 2 20.74 19.26 -24.54
CA ALA A 2 20.57 17.82 -24.72
C ALA A 2 20.21 17.20 -23.37
N THR A 3 18.91 17.06 -23.10
CA THR A 3 18.43 16.26 -21.97
C THR A 3 18.58 14.78 -22.34
N GLY A 4 19.46 14.07 -21.63
CA GLY A 4 19.67 12.62 -21.83
C GLY A 4 21.10 12.20 -22.22
N ASP A 5 22.14 12.94 -21.83
CA ASP A 5 23.51 12.41 -21.90
C ASP A 5 23.70 11.30 -20.86
N CYS A 6 23.59 10.06 -21.31
CA CYS A 6 23.73 8.84 -20.50
C CYS A 6 25.19 8.45 -20.22
N ARG A 7 26.18 9.24 -20.64
CA ARG A 7 27.61 8.99 -20.32
C ARG A 7 27.97 9.27 -18.87
N GLN A 8 27.11 9.94 -18.13
CA GLN A 8 27.23 10.18 -16.68
C GLN A 8 26.15 9.41 -15.90
N TRP A 9 25.62 8.32 -16.49
CA TRP A 9 24.70 7.45 -15.77
C TRP A 9 25.40 6.81 -14.57
N ASP A 10 24.82 7.02 -13.40
CA ASP A 10 25.24 6.41 -12.15
C ASP A 10 24.27 5.27 -11.81
N GLU A 11 24.66 4.07 -12.23
CA GLU A 11 23.88 2.84 -11.99
C GLU A 11 23.69 2.56 -10.50
N GLU A 12 24.70 2.85 -9.69
CA GLU A 12 24.69 2.55 -8.26
C GLU A 12 23.73 3.50 -7.54
N ALA A 13 23.84 4.81 -7.82
CA ALA A 13 22.91 5.80 -7.28
C ALA A 13 21.44 5.55 -7.69
N TYR A 14 21.21 5.08 -8.92
CA TYR A 14 19.87 4.73 -9.37
C TYR A 14 19.29 3.53 -8.60
N LYS A 15 20.08 2.47 -8.43
CA LYS A 15 19.68 1.27 -7.68
C LYS A 15 19.38 1.60 -6.22
N ASP A 16 20.26 2.37 -5.58
CA ASP A 16 20.10 2.80 -4.20
C ASP A 16 18.80 3.59 -4.05
N THR A 17 18.51 4.50 -4.99
CA THR A 17 17.25 5.29 -4.99
C THR A 17 16.00 4.40 -5.11
N ILE A 18 16.06 3.31 -5.88
CA ILE A 18 14.95 2.35 -5.98
C ILE A 18 14.80 1.59 -4.67
N LEU A 19 15.88 1.08 -4.11
CA LEU A 19 15.84 0.31 -2.87
C LEU A 19 15.34 1.16 -1.70
N GLU A 20 15.85 2.38 -1.55
CA GLU A 20 15.37 3.35 -0.55
C GLU A 20 13.88 3.66 -0.74
N ASN A 21 13.41 3.84 -1.98
CA ASN A 21 11.98 4.04 -2.24
C ASN A 21 11.14 2.82 -1.84
N LEU A 22 11.59 1.62 -2.22
CA LEU A 22 10.85 0.40 -1.93
C LEU A 22 10.78 0.13 -0.43
N GLU A 23 11.90 0.30 0.29
CA GLU A 23 11.95 0.17 1.75
C GLU A 23 11.10 1.24 2.45
N SER A 24 11.08 2.47 1.92
CA SER A 24 10.31 3.57 2.52
C SER A 24 8.81 3.52 2.20
N GLN A 25 8.38 2.94 1.07
CA GLN A 25 7.00 3.03 0.59
C GLN A 25 6.24 1.70 0.63
N SER A 26 6.94 0.58 0.76
CA SER A 26 6.30 -0.74 0.72
C SER A 26 6.12 -1.30 2.13
N LEU A 27 4.97 -0.98 2.75
CA LEU A 27 4.58 -1.62 4.00
C LEU A 27 3.83 -2.91 3.70
N THR A 28 4.43 -4.05 4.07
CA THR A 28 3.76 -5.34 3.97
C THR A 28 2.87 -5.53 5.19
N VAL A 29 1.58 -5.79 4.99
CA VAL A 29 0.65 -6.16 6.06
C VAL A 29 0.72 -7.68 6.28
N PHE A 30 1.14 -8.11 7.48
CA PHE A 30 1.30 -9.54 7.78
C PHE A 30 0.07 -10.16 8.46
N ARG A 31 -0.66 -9.36 9.24
CA ARG A 31 -1.86 -9.80 9.95
C ARG A 31 -2.90 -8.72 9.94
N THR A 32 -4.14 -9.17 9.81
CA THR A 32 -5.32 -8.32 9.78
C THR A 32 -6.42 -8.95 10.60
N VAL A 33 -7.11 -8.16 11.41
CA VAL A 33 -8.28 -8.60 12.19
C VAL A 33 -9.42 -7.61 12.02
N PHE A 34 -10.65 -8.14 12.03
CA PHE A 34 -11.88 -7.35 12.01
C PHE A 34 -12.40 -7.16 13.43
N SER A 35 -13.09 -6.05 13.69
CA SER A 35 -13.75 -5.84 14.98
C SER A 35 -14.75 -6.98 15.28
N PRO A 36 -14.85 -7.47 16.53
CA PRO A 36 -15.63 -8.65 16.90
C PRO A 36 -17.15 -8.37 16.99
N THR A 37 -17.73 -7.81 15.94
CA THR A 37 -19.16 -7.48 15.84
C THR A 37 -19.86 -8.45 14.90
N ASN A 38 -21.00 -9.01 15.33
CA ASN A 38 -21.66 -10.13 14.66
C ASN A 38 -22.19 -9.86 13.23
N GLN A 39 -22.31 -8.60 12.79
CA GLN A 39 -22.98 -8.31 11.51
C GLN A 39 -22.32 -7.21 10.66
N ASN A 40 -21.58 -6.27 11.25
CA ASN A 40 -20.95 -5.20 10.48
C ASN A 40 -19.70 -4.68 11.20
N PRO A 41 -18.51 -5.23 10.90
CA PRO A 41 -17.29 -4.68 11.44
C PRO A 41 -17.12 -3.24 10.95
N GLU A 42 -16.85 -2.33 11.88
CA GLU A 42 -16.61 -0.92 11.57
C GLU A 42 -15.12 -0.66 11.36
N PHE A 43 -14.28 -1.45 12.02
CA PHE A 43 -12.84 -1.28 12.03
C PHE A 43 -12.10 -2.53 11.59
N ILE A 44 -10.97 -2.28 10.93
CA ILE A 44 -9.95 -3.26 10.62
C ILE A 44 -8.64 -2.84 11.28
N VAL A 45 -7.94 -3.77 11.90
CA VAL A 45 -6.64 -3.53 12.51
C VAL A 45 -5.59 -4.33 11.76
N THR A 46 -4.50 -3.68 11.37
CA THR A 46 -3.38 -4.29 10.66
C THR A 46 -2.10 -4.21 11.48
N ALA A 47 -1.22 -5.18 11.27
CA ALA A 47 0.18 -5.13 11.71
C ALA A 47 1.09 -5.21 10.48
N SER A 48 2.03 -4.28 10.37
CA SER A 48 2.88 -4.11 9.19
C SER A 48 4.37 -4.34 9.45
N SER A 49 5.14 -4.43 8.36
CA SER A 49 6.58 -4.75 8.37
C SER A 49 7.49 -3.70 9.01
N ASP A 50 7.00 -2.48 9.16
CA ASP A 50 7.63 -1.40 9.95
C ASP A 50 7.43 -1.57 11.47
N GLY A 51 6.73 -2.62 11.90
CA GLY A 51 6.42 -2.86 13.31
C GLY A 51 5.25 -2.02 13.84
N SER A 52 4.57 -1.26 12.99
CA SER A 52 3.41 -0.49 13.41
C SER A 52 2.14 -1.34 13.46
N VAL A 53 1.21 -0.91 14.31
CA VAL A 53 -0.16 -1.43 14.38
C VAL A 53 -1.08 -0.26 14.14
N ALA A 54 -1.92 -0.37 13.11
CA ALA A 54 -2.84 0.69 12.71
C ALA A 54 -4.28 0.18 12.67
N SER A 55 -5.22 1.04 13.04
CA SER A 55 -6.66 0.78 12.94
C SER A 55 -7.27 1.70 11.89
N TYR A 56 -8.09 1.14 11.01
CA TYR A 56 -8.76 1.88 9.96
C TYR A 56 -10.28 1.68 10.05
N SER A 57 -11.02 2.75 9.80
CA SER A 57 -12.46 2.71 9.59
C SER A 57 -12.77 2.16 8.20
N LEU A 58 -13.61 1.14 8.12
CA LEU A 58 -14.04 0.57 6.85
C LEU A 58 -14.85 1.56 6.02
N ASN A 59 -15.65 2.41 6.67
CA ASN A 59 -16.42 3.45 5.98
C ASN A 59 -15.50 4.44 5.28
N ASP A 60 -14.44 4.88 5.97
CA ASP A 60 -13.49 5.85 5.42
C ASP A 60 -12.71 5.22 4.26
N LEU A 61 -12.24 3.97 4.43
CA LEU A 61 -11.55 3.22 3.38
C LEU A 61 -12.43 3.07 2.13
N ILE A 62 -13.69 2.66 2.29
CA ILE A 62 -14.62 2.50 1.17
C ILE A 62 -14.88 3.83 0.48
N SER A 63 -15.05 4.91 1.24
CA SER A 63 -15.26 6.26 0.69
C SER A 63 -14.05 6.79 -0.09
N SER A 64 -12.84 6.33 0.26
CA SER A 64 -11.57 6.73 -0.36
C SER A 64 -11.22 5.94 -1.63
N LEU A 65 -11.95 4.85 -1.92
CA LEU A 65 -11.68 4.03 -3.10
C LEU A 65 -11.97 4.81 -4.38
N PRO A 66 -11.02 4.85 -5.35
CA PRO A 66 -11.31 5.37 -6.67
C PRO A 66 -12.47 4.58 -7.30
N LEU A 67 -13.43 5.29 -7.89
CA LEU A 67 -14.56 4.74 -8.64
C LEU A 67 -14.02 3.86 -9.78
N GLY A 68 -13.88 2.56 -9.54
CA GLY A 68 -13.24 1.63 -10.49
C GLY A 68 -12.63 0.40 -9.85
N PHE A 69 -12.30 0.44 -8.55
CA PHE A 69 -11.95 -0.75 -7.77
C PHE A 69 -13.21 -1.47 -7.26
N GLY A 70 -14.08 -1.83 -8.20
CA GLY A 70 -15.21 -2.71 -7.95
C GLY A 70 -14.79 -4.17 -8.08
N ASN A 71 -15.37 -5.02 -7.25
CA ASN A 71 -15.20 -6.46 -7.24
C ASN A 71 -15.37 -6.96 -8.70
N ALA A 72 -14.31 -7.51 -9.31
CA ALA A 72 -14.47 -8.28 -10.53
C ALA A 72 -15.40 -9.42 -10.17
N SER A 73 -16.66 -9.28 -10.52
CA SER A 73 -17.71 -10.15 -10.08
C SER A 73 -17.39 -11.56 -10.56
N ALA A 74 -17.14 -12.48 -9.63
CA ALA A 74 -17.29 -13.90 -9.88
C ALA A 74 -18.78 -14.16 -10.13
N GLN A 75 -19.25 -13.83 -11.33
CA GLN A 75 -20.58 -14.19 -11.81
C GLN A 75 -20.53 -15.66 -12.24
N LYS A 76 -21.11 -16.48 -11.36
CA LYS A 76 -21.77 -17.78 -11.54
C LYS A 76 -21.27 -18.72 -12.65
#